data_AF-D6EBN1-F1
#
_entry.id   AF-D6EBN1-F1
#
_cell.length_a   1.000
_cell.length_b   1.000
_cell.length_c   1.000
_cell.angle_alpha   90.00
_cell.angle_beta   90.00
_cell.angle_gamma   90.00
#
_symmetry.space_group_name_H-M   'P 1'
#
loop_
_entity.id
_entity.type
_entity.pdbx_description
1 polymer ?
#
loop_
_entity_poly.entity_id
_entity_poly.type
_entity_poly.pdbx_seq_one_letter_code
_entity_poly.pdbx_strand_id
1 'polypeptide(L)'
;MTHDEFMDLDPQAAADKLNALMAEGKTQDEAAAEFELTKPDLLKLNVFFVKDKYIARAWGGYTSTKATGNEGAGELGLGGSFKDIKPVS
;
A
#
# COMPACT_ATOMS: atom_id res chain seq x y z
N MET A 1 12.97 -4.06 12.57
CA MET A 1 11.81 -3.16 12.71
C MET A 1 10.74 -3.90 13.48
N THR A 2 9.98 -3.21 14.31
CA THR A 2 8.86 -3.79 15.06
C THR A 2 7.64 -3.97 14.14
N HIS A 3 6.63 -4.69 14.63
CA HIS A 3 5.34 -4.80 13.95
C HIS A 3 4.72 -3.42 13.65
N ASP A 4 4.68 -2.54 14.65
CA ASP A 4 4.11 -1.19 14.50
C ASP A 4 4.86 -0.36 13.46
N GLU A 5 6.19 -0.39 13.48
CA GLU A 5 7.03 0.28 12.47
C GLU A 5 6.78 -0.27 11.06
N PHE A 6 6.47 -1.57 10.94
CA PHE A 6 6.12 -2.19 9.66
C PHE A 6 4.73 -1.75 9.20
N MET A 7 3.76 -1.69 10.12
CA MET A 7 2.37 -1.30 9.85
C MET A 7 2.24 0.17 9.39
N ASP A 8 3.22 1.00 9.68
CA ASP A 8 3.26 2.39 9.23
C ASP A 8 3.80 2.59 7.81
N LEU A 9 4.42 1.57 7.21
CA LEU A 9 4.94 1.62 5.85
C LEU A 9 3.83 1.88 4.84
N ASP A 10 4.18 2.53 3.73
CA ASP A 10 3.31 2.53 2.58
C ASP A 10 3.21 1.10 1.99
N PRO A 11 2.10 0.78 1.31
CA PRO A 11 1.87 -0.56 0.78
C PRO A 11 3.00 -1.07 -0.13
N GLN A 12 3.66 -0.18 -0.89
CA GLN A 12 4.73 -0.57 -1.81
C GLN A 12 5.99 -0.95 -1.03
N ALA A 13 6.41 -0.12 -0.07
CA ALA A 13 7.55 -0.43 0.78
C ALA A 13 7.35 -1.71 1.61
N ALA A 14 6.13 -1.96 2.11
CA ALA A 14 5.79 -3.20 2.79
C ALA A 14 5.93 -4.43 1.88
N ALA A 15 5.39 -4.37 0.65
CA ALA A 15 5.52 -5.45 -0.32
C ALA A 15 6.99 -5.71 -0.72
N ASP A 16 7.77 -4.65 -0.93
CA ASP A 16 9.18 -4.76 -1.32
C ASP A 16 10.02 -5.43 -0.23
N LYS A 17 9.78 -5.11 1.05
CA LYS A 17 10.44 -5.77 2.18
C LYS A 17 10.12 -7.26 2.28
N LEU A 18 8.85 -7.63 2.13
CA LEU A 18 8.44 -9.03 2.18
C LEU A 18 9.03 -9.82 1.00
N ASN A 19 9.08 -9.22 -0.18
CA ASN A 19 9.72 -9.83 -1.35
C ASN A 19 11.24 -9.99 -1.18
N ALA A 20 11.92 -9.05 -0.51
CA ALA A 20 13.35 -9.18 -0.20
C ALA A 20 13.62 -10.41 0.68
N LEU A 21 12.80 -10.62 1.71
CA LEU A 21 12.89 -11.83 2.55
C LEU A 21 12.66 -13.12 1.76
N MET A 22 11.71 -13.12 0.83
CA MET A 22 11.51 -14.30 -0.02
C MET A 22 12.65 -14.52 -1.02
N ALA A 23 13.29 -13.44 -1.50
CA ALA A 23 14.47 -13.55 -2.34
C ALA A 23 15.68 -14.14 -1.59
N GLU A 24 15.73 -13.98 -0.27
CA GLU A 24 16.71 -14.65 0.62
C GLU A 24 16.37 -16.14 0.88
N GLY A 25 15.26 -16.64 0.33
CA GLY A 25 14.85 -18.04 0.42
C GLY A 25 13.80 -18.35 1.48
N LYS A 26 13.27 -17.33 2.17
CA LYS A 26 12.14 -17.52 3.10
C LYS A 26 10.85 -17.82 2.34
N THR A 27 10.01 -18.65 2.93
CA THR A 27 8.63 -18.87 2.47
C THR A 27 7.74 -17.68 2.81
N GLN A 28 6.54 -17.64 2.23
CA GLN A 28 5.53 -16.61 2.50
C GLN A 28 5.22 -16.49 4.01
N ASP A 29 5.00 -17.62 4.70
CA ASP A 29 4.67 -17.63 6.12
C ASP A 29 5.84 -17.16 6.99
N GLU A 30 7.07 -17.53 6.63
CA GLU A 30 8.28 -17.08 7.32
C GLU A 30 8.54 -15.58 7.11
N ALA A 31 8.31 -15.06 5.91
CA ALA A 31 8.45 -13.64 5.62
C ALA A 31 7.44 -12.79 6.40
N ALA A 32 6.20 -13.27 6.55
CA ALA A 32 5.18 -12.60 7.36
C ALA A 32 5.48 -12.72 8.87
N ALA A 33 5.95 -13.89 9.33
CA ALA A 33 6.28 -14.13 10.73
C ALA A 33 7.44 -13.27 11.24
N GLU A 34 8.40 -12.91 10.38
CA GLU A 34 9.53 -12.02 10.71
C GLU A 34 9.08 -10.67 11.31
N PHE A 35 7.91 -10.18 10.90
CA PHE A 35 7.33 -8.92 11.36
C PHE A 35 6.02 -9.12 12.13
N GLU A 36 5.77 -10.35 12.60
CA GLU A 36 4.57 -10.72 13.36
C GLU A 36 3.26 -10.38 12.61
N LEU A 37 3.29 -10.44 11.27
CA LEU A 37 2.16 -10.02 10.43
C LEU A 37 1.11 -11.11 10.32
N THR A 38 -0.13 -10.75 10.62
CA THR A 38 -1.28 -11.62 10.37
C THR A 38 -1.90 -11.31 9.00
N LYS A 39 -2.77 -12.21 8.49
CA LYS A 39 -3.56 -11.94 7.27
C LYS A 39 -4.38 -10.64 7.37
N PRO A 40 -5.07 -10.33 8.48
CA PRO A 40 -5.69 -9.03 8.71
C PRO A 40 -4.74 -7.83 8.54
N ASP A 41 -3.48 -7.96 8.93
CA ASP A 41 -2.51 -6.86 8.86
C ASP A 41 -2.05 -6.61 7.43
N LEU A 42 -1.78 -7.68 6.67
CA LEU A 42 -1.52 -7.59 5.23
C LEU A 42 -2.70 -6.94 4.48
N LEU A 43 -3.94 -7.25 4.88
CA LEU A 43 -5.13 -6.63 4.31
C LEU A 43 -5.22 -5.13 4.65
N LYS A 44 -4.96 -4.73 5.90
CA LYS A 44 -4.92 -3.31 6.30
C LYS A 44 -3.84 -2.53 5.55
N LEU A 45 -2.69 -3.16 5.30
CA LEU A 45 -1.60 -2.62 4.51
C LEU A 45 -1.89 -2.60 3.00
N ASN A 46 -3.01 -3.17 2.54
CA ASN A 46 -3.32 -3.37 1.13
C ASN A 46 -2.22 -4.14 0.35
N VAL A 47 -1.61 -5.13 1.02
CA VAL A 47 -0.58 -6.00 0.46
C VAL A 47 -1.15 -7.41 0.26
N PHE A 48 -0.91 -7.98 -0.93
CA PHE A 48 -1.47 -9.27 -1.34
C PHE A 48 -0.38 -10.19 -1.88
N PHE A 49 -0.53 -11.50 -1.66
CA PHE A 49 0.35 -12.50 -2.25
C PHE A 49 -0.28 -13.04 -3.54
N VAL A 50 0.37 -12.84 -4.69
CA VAL A 50 -0.13 -13.24 -6.00
C VAL A 50 1.01 -13.77 -6.86
N LYS A 51 0.90 -15.02 -7.33
CA LYS A 51 1.91 -15.68 -8.17
C LYS A 51 3.32 -15.58 -7.57
N ASP A 52 3.45 -16.08 -6.34
CA ASP A 52 4.73 -16.20 -5.64
C ASP A 52 5.45 -14.88 -5.36
N LYS A 53 4.69 -13.79 -5.22
CA LYS A 53 5.21 -12.48 -4.82
C LYS A 53 4.17 -11.65 -4.09
N TYR A 54 4.64 -10.79 -3.20
CA TYR A 54 3.83 -9.74 -2.62
C TYR A 54 3.66 -8.58 -3.60
N ILE A 55 2.44 -8.07 -3.68
CA ILE A 55 2.08 -6.89 -4.47
C ILE A 55 1.31 -5.90 -3.60
N ALA A 56 1.64 -4.62 -3.73
CA ALA A 56 0.81 -3.55 -3.25
C ALA A 56 -0.38 -3.36 -4.18
N ARG A 57 -1.58 -3.16 -3.64
CA ARG A 57 -2.77 -2.88 -4.46
C ARG A 57 -3.46 -1.63 -3.96
N ALA A 58 -3.55 -0.62 -4.81
CA ALA A 58 -4.29 0.61 -4.51
C ALA A 58 -5.81 0.38 -4.56
N TRP A 59 -6.37 -0.31 -3.57
CA TRP A 59 -7.78 -0.11 -3.17
C TRP A 59 -7.90 1.02 -2.14
N GLY A 60 -6.77 1.68 -1.82
CA GLY A 60 -6.56 2.62 -0.71
C GLY A 60 -7.38 3.91 -0.73
N GLY A 61 -8.31 4.10 -1.68
CA GLY A 61 -9.28 5.19 -1.62
C GLY A 61 -10.46 4.91 -0.67
N TYR A 62 -10.87 3.65 -0.51
CA TYR A 62 -12.13 3.31 0.20
C TYR A 62 -11.93 2.71 1.60
N THR A 63 -10.73 2.22 1.93
CA THR A 63 -10.45 1.49 3.19
C THR A 63 -9.35 2.12 4.05
N SER A 64 -8.65 3.15 3.54
CA SER A 64 -7.63 3.87 4.30
C SER A 64 -8.27 4.92 5.21
N THR A 65 -7.90 4.92 6.50
CA THR A 65 -8.17 6.04 7.43
C THR A 65 -7.10 7.13 7.35
N LYS A 66 -5.99 6.89 6.63
CA LYS A 66 -5.02 7.94 6.32
C LYS A 66 -5.64 8.87 5.27
N ALA A 67 -5.59 10.18 5.53
CA ALA A 67 -6.09 11.20 4.62
C ALA A 67 -5.54 10.95 3.21
N THR A 68 -6.44 10.84 2.24
CA THR A 68 -6.10 10.51 0.85
C THR A 68 -5.36 11.65 0.13
N GLY A 69 -5.07 12.75 0.84
CA GLY A 69 -4.58 14.00 0.26
C GLY A 69 -5.62 14.76 -0.56
N ASN A 70 -6.86 14.24 -0.63
CA ASN A 70 -7.92 14.75 -1.48
C ASN A 70 -8.88 15.70 -0.75
N GLU A 71 -8.52 16.18 0.44
CA GLU A 71 -9.37 17.03 1.29
C GLU A 71 -9.68 18.39 0.62
N GLY A 72 -8.92 18.77 -0.41
CA GLY A 72 -9.17 19.93 -1.27
C GLY A 72 -9.83 19.62 -2.62
N ALA A 73 -10.08 18.36 -2.96
CA ALA A 73 -10.86 18.06 -4.14
C ALA A 73 -12.34 18.26 -3.82
N GLY A 74 -12.98 19.15 -4.57
CA GLY A 74 -14.43 19.32 -4.52
C GLY A 74 -15.17 18.03 -4.86
N GLU A 75 -16.50 18.12 -4.96
CA GLU A 75 -17.46 17.02 -5.11
C GLU A 75 -17.10 15.93 -6.15
N LEU A 76 -16.21 16.22 -7.10
CA LEU A 76 -15.76 15.32 -8.16
C LEU A 76 -14.43 14.59 -7.88
N GLY A 77 -13.76 14.83 -6.75
CA GLY A 77 -12.54 14.12 -6.36
C GLY A 77 -11.31 14.39 -7.23
N LEU A 78 -11.32 15.44 -8.05
CA LEU A 78 -10.22 15.83 -8.94
C LEU A 78 -9.33 16.88 -8.26
N GLY A 79 -8.17 16.47 -7.76
CA GLY A 79 -7.16 17.31 -7.11
C GLY A 79 -6.38 18.23 -8.05
N GLY A 80 -7.04 18.88 -9.01
CA GLY A 80 -6.42 19.83 -9.93
C GLY A 80 -7.34 21.03 -10.19
N SER A 81 -6.79 22.24 -10.16
CA SER A 81 -7.54 23.41 -10.61
C SER A 81 -7.72 23.32 -12.12
N PHE A 82 -8.97 23.26 -12.59
CA PHE A 82 -9.31 23.30 -14.04
C PHE A 82 -8.75 24.55 -14.77
N LYS A 83 -8.21 25.52 -14.02
CA LYS A 83 -7.61 26.77 -14.55
C LYS A 83 -6.34 26.54 -15.38
N ASP A 84 -5.65 25.42 -15.20
CA ASP A 84 -4.41 25.11 -15.94
C ASP A 84 -4.64 24.22 -17.17
N ILE A 85 -5.87 23.74 -17.39
CA ILE A 85 -6.22 22.96 -18.58
C ILE A 85 -6.41 23.96 -19.73
N LYS A 86 -5.34 24.18 -20.49
CA LYS A 86 -5.46 24.91 -21.76
C LYS A 86 -6.30 24.09 -22.73
N PRO A 87 -7.34 24.67 -23.36
CA PRO A 87 -8.06 23.99 -24.42
C PRO A 87 -7.08 23.69 -25.56
N VAL A 88 -7.07 22.45 -26.01
CA VAL A 88 -6.37 22.05 -27.23
C VAL A 88 -7.13 22.70 -28.39
N SER A 89 -6.50 23.67 -29.06
CA SER A 89 -6.99 24.21 -30.35
C SER A 89 -6.55 23.31 -31.50
#